data_AF-A0A8X6YM71-F1
#
_entry.id   AF-A0A8X6YM71-F1
#
_cell.length_a   1.000
_cell.length_b   1.000
_cell.length_c   1.000
_cell.angle_alpha   90.00
_cell.angle_beta   90.00
_cell.angle_gamma   90.00
#
_symmetry.space_group_name_H-M   'P 1'
#
loop_
_entity.id
_entity.type
_entity.pdbx_description
1 polymer ?
#
loop_
_entity_poly.entity_id
_entity_poly.type
_entity_poly.pdbx_seq_one_letter_code
_entity_poly.pdbx_strand_id
1 'polypeptide(L)'
;MNDKSLSSSQESLPLSQEALNTLLQMINSSGKVELDLDNFEDPDWNSLVDVTVPAATLPPVYNADSSFPFARSSLPVTSNWPGEHSFKVSFENQEKNNKSKHINWTYSETSNKLYVRKDASCPVNFSTKSPMEHDCTVRAMAVYSAPEHIAQPVTRCFNHSRSESDKGVREAEHLIRSESSFALYQIDSKSRHSVIVPFDNPQAGEEFSTYIFKFSCFSSCAGGPNRRLLTLIFTLEQGNILLGRQSLELKICANPRRDREMAEKGLQPEPSTSNLIPTKKFKPPEEIPTVNPGPSIKRAKIESKKKKLRIEAEDEECYLFLRKMKDLYKLYRGVNDLNNIPSNLSAMIYLFRSSSSEDDDRP
;
A
#
# COMPACT_ATOMS: atom_id res chain seq x y z
N MET A 1 -5.11 58.78 11.17
CA MET A 1 -6.47 58.98 11.69
C MET A 1 -7.39 58.04 10.89
N ASN A 2 -7.47 56.74 11.18
CA ASN A 2 -7.88 56.05 12.43
C ASN A 2 -9.42 55.98 12.54
N ASP A 3 -10.05 54.83 12.80
CA ASP A 3 -9.55 53.53 13.30
C ASP A 3 -10.08 52.27 12.58
N LYS A 4 -9.58 51.09 12.99
CA LYS A 4 -10.03 49.75 12.57
C LYS A 4 -10.69 49.00 13.74
N SER A 5 -11.81 48.32 13.49
CA SER A 5 -12.19 47.03 14.12
C SER A 5 -13.35 46.45 13.29
N LEU A 6 -13.23 45.32 12.57
CA LEU A 6 -12.95 43.94 12.95
C LEU A 6 -14.17 43.24 13.59
N SER A 7 -14.61 42.16 12.95
CA SER A 7 -15.85 41.43 13.25
C SER A 7 -15.59 40.05 13.87
N SER A 8 -16.49 39.63 14.76
CA SER A 8 -16.87 38.24 15.05
C SER A 8 -15.76 37.20 15.29
N SER A 9 -15.63 36.77 16.55
CA SER A 9 -15.68 35.35 16.95
C SER A 9 -15.89 35.27 18.46
N GLN A 10 -16.95 34.61 18.92
CA GLN A 10 -17.04 34.19 20.32
C GLN A 10 -16.46 32.78 20.43
N GLU A 11 -15.51 32.61 21.33
CA GLU A 11 -14.93 31.32 21.67
C GLU A 11 -15.98 30.46 22.40
N SER A 12 -15.91 29.13 22.22
CA SER A 12 -16.61 28.17 23.08
C SER A 12 -15.58 27.36 23.85
N LEU A 13 -15.86 27.16 25.14
CA LEU A 13 -14.90 26.75 26.17
C LEU A 13 -14.72 25.22 26.25
N PRO A 14 -13.65 24.71 26.92
CA PRO A 14 -13.19 23.33 26.75
C PRO A 14 -14.05 22.29 27.48
N LEU A 15 -13.81 21.00 27.17
CA LEU A 15 -14.39 19.86 27.87
C LEU A 15 -14.12 19.96 29.37
N SER A 16 -15.14 19.74 30.19
CA SER A 16 -15.02 19.83 31.65
C SER A 16 -14.22 18.66 32.25
N GLN A 17 -13.65 18.90 33.43
CA GLN A 17 -12.84 17.91 34.16
C GLN A 17 -13.66 16.66 34.57
N GLU A 18 -14.99 16.76 34.61
CA GLU A 18 -15.92 15.66 34.90
C GLU A 18 -15.82 14.54 33.85
N ALA A 19 -15.57 14.88 32.58
CA ALA A 19 -15.39 13.89 31.51
C ALA A 19 -14.12 13.05 31.71
N LEU A 20 -13.03 13.65 32.22
CA LEU A 20 -11.79 12.94 32.54
C LEU A 20 -11.95 12.06 33.78
N ASN A 21 -12.63 12.57 34.82
CA ASN A 21 -12.91 11.80 36.03
C ASN A 21 -13.80 10.58 35.74
N THR A 22 -14.81 10.74 34.88
CA THR A 22 -15.68 9.63 34.42
C THR A 22 -14.87 8.54 33.70
N LEU A 23 -13.91 8.93 32.85
CA LEU A 23 -13.05 7.99 32.14
C LEU A 23 -12.13 7.19 33.10
N LEU A 24 -11.54 7.86 34.09
CA LEU A 24 -10.72 7.22 35.11
C LEU A 24 -11.53 6.26 36.01
N GLN A 25 -12.79 6.59 36.30
CA GLN A 25 -13.66 5.76 37.11
C GLN A 25 -14.06 4.45 36.40
N MET A 26 -14.13 4.45 35.07
CA MET A 26 -14.33 3.23 34.27
C MET A 26 -13.06 2.35 34.14
N ILE A 27 -11.87 2.93 34.28
CA ILE A 27 -10.60 2.19 34.28
C ILE A 27 -10.40 1.48 35.64
N ASN A 28 -10.83 2.11 36.73
CA ASN A 28 -10.68 1.58 38.09
C ASN A 28 -11.72 0.51 38.49
N SER A 29 -12.66 0.14 37.60
CA SER A 29 -13.71 -0.86 37.88
C SER A 29 -13.48 -2.25 37.29
N SER A 30 -12.41 -2.46 36.51
CA SER A 30 -11.82 -3.79 36.31
C SER A 30 -11.01 -4.17 37.55
N GLY A 31 -11.47 -5.17 38.31
CA GLY A 31 -10.94 -5.49 39.64
C GLY A 31 -9.48 -5.94 39.67
N LYS A 32 -8.81 -5.67 40.81
CA LYS A 32 -7.50 -6.24 41.14
C LYS A 32 -7.57 -7.78 41.15
N VAL A 33 -6.53 -8.41 40.64
CA VAL A 33 -6.04 -9.69 41.18
C VAL A 33 -4.74 -9.37 41.91
N GLU A 34 -4.71 -9.61 43.21
CA GLU A 34 -3.53 -9.44 44.05
C GLU A 34 -2.67 -10.71 43.88
N LEU A 35 -1.40 -10.56 43.51
CA LEU A 35 -0.46 -11.69 43.35
C LEU A 35 0.47 -11.71 44.55
N ASP A 36 0.07 -12.44 45.59
CA ASP A 36 0.98 -12.79 46.69
C ASP A 36 2.07 -13.73 46.17
N LEU A 37 3.29 -13.20 46.04
CA LEU A 37 4.49 -14.02 45.95
C LEU A 37 4.90 -14.40 47.37
N ASP A 38 4.46 -15.58 47.83
CA ASP A 38 5.30 -16.51 48.60
C ASP A 38 4.62 -17.88 48.77
N ASN A 39 5.42 -18.94 48.75
CA ASN A 39 5.05 -20.37 48.80
C ASN A 39 4.37 -20.93 47.54
N PHE A 40 5.17 -21.57 46.68
CA PHE A 40 4.71 -22.51 45.65
C PHE A 40 5.48 -23.82 45.81
N GLU A 41 4.84 -24.84 46.38
CA GLU A 41 5.28 -26.25 46.28
C GLU A 41 4.47 -26.93 45.16
N ASP A 42 5.14 -27.66 44.27
CA ASP A 42 4.53 -28.29 43.08
C ASP A 42 3.49 -29.38 43.43
N PRO A 43 2.25 -29.31 42.90
CA PRO A 43 1.30 -30.43 42.89
C PRO A 43 1.29 -31.18 41.55
N ASP A 44 1.33 -32.51 41.59
CA ASP A 44 1.33 -33.41 40.42
C ASP A 44 0.05 -33.29 39.56
N TRP A 45 0.23 -33.28 38.22
CA TRP A 45 -0.84 -33.12 37.23
C TRP A 45 -1.60 -34.43 36.90
N ASN A 46 -1.12 -35.59 37.35
CA ASN A 46 -1.58 -36.90 36.85
C ASN A 46 -2.89 -37.47 37.47
N SER A 47 -3.63 -36.73 38.30
CA SER A 47 -4.67 -37.33 39.18
C SER A 47 -6.14 -36.94 38.92
N LEU A 48 -6.50 -36.36 37.76
CA LEU A 48 -7.90 -36.04 37.42
C LEU A 48 -8.30 -36.44 35.98
N VAL A 49 -8.49 -37.75 35.76
CA VAL A 49 -9.12 -38.31 34.56
C VAL A 49 -10.18 -39.36 34.89
N ASP A 50 -11.34 -38.93 35.41
CA ASP A 50 -12.58 -39.70 35.26
C ASP A 50 -13.85 -38.87 35.53
N VAL A 51 -14.52 -38.39 34.46
CA VAL A 51 -15.92 -37.95 34.48
C VAL A 51 -16.59 -38.33 33.17
N THR A 52 -17.32 -39.45 33.17
CA THR A 52 -18.16 -39.86 32.04
C THR A 52 -19.42 -38.99 31.95
N VAL A 53 -19.68 -38.39 30.79
CA VAL A 53 -20.90 -37.59 30.54
C VAL A 53 -21.83 -38.38 29.60
N PRO A 54 -23.13 -38.55 29.92
CA PRO A 54 -24.04 -39.38 29.12
C PRO A 54 -24.44 -38.72 27.78
N ALA A 55 -24.68 -39.57 26.77
CA ALA A 55 -25.02 -39.11 25.43
C ALA A 55 -26.44 -38.54 25.34
N ALA A 56 -26.56 -37.33 24.76
CA ALA A 56 -27.83 -36.74 24.33
C ALA A 56 -27.80 -36.52 22.81
N THR A 57 -28.89 -36.85 22.12
CA THR A 57 -28.93 -37.02 20.66
C THR A 57 -28.92 -35.68 19.92
N LEU A 58 -27.87 -35.42 19.14
CA LEU A 58 -27.88 -34.36 18.12
C LEU A 58 -28.59 -34.85 16.85
N PRO A 59 -29.31 -33.97 16.12
CA PRO A 59 -29.93 -34.34 14.85
C PRO A 59 -28.88 -34.66 13.78
N PRO A 60 -29.19 -35.52 12.79
CA PRO A 60 -28.25 -35.90 11.76
C PRO A 60 -27.87 -34.69 10.89
N VAL A 61 -26.59 -34.31 10.93
CA VAL A 61 -26.01 -33.44 9.91
C VAL A 61 -26.09 -34.18 8.58
N TYR A 62 -26.87 -33.62 7.64
CA TYR A 62 -26.99 -34.15 6.29
C TYR A 62 -25.66 -33.91 5.55
N ASN A 63 -24.76 -34.88 5.64
CA ASN A 63 -23.57 -34.94 4.79
C ASN A 63 -24.03 -35.13 3.34
N ALA A 64 -23.99 -34.06 2.56
CA ALA A 64 -24.03 -34.17 1.11
C ALA A 64 -22.64 -34.55 0.59
N ASP A 65 -22.58 -35.64 -0.17
CA ASP A 65 -21.47 -35.94 -1.07
C ASP A 65 -21.22 -34.74 -2.05
N SER A 66 -20.04 -34.56 -2.64
CA SER A 66 -19.16 -35.60 -3.17
C SER A 66 -17.69 -35.17 -3.37
N SER A 67 -16.80 -36.15 -3.17
CA SER A 67 -15.55 -36.37 -3.94
C SER A 67 -14.62 -35.19 -4.30
N PHE A 68 -13.70 -34.83 -3.41
CA PHE A 68 -12.33 -34.41 -3.79
C PHE A 68 -11.32 -34.76 -2.68
N PRO A 69 -10.38 -35.71 -2.89
CA PRO A 69 -9.46 -36.19 -1.84
C PRO A 69 -8.23 -35.30 -1.64
N PHE A 70 -8.35 -33.98 -1.86
CA PHE A 70 -7.26 -33.03 -1.70
C PHE A 70 -7.72 -31.82 -0.89
N ALA A 71 -7.16 -31.66 0.30
CA ALA A 71 -7.34 -30.46 1.11
C ALA A 71 -6.81 -29.25 0.32
N ARG A 72 -7.72 -28.42 -0.21
CA ARG A 72 -7.37 -27.21 -0.96
C ARG A 72 -6.52 -26.30 -0.06
N SER A 73 -5.33 -25.93 -0.56
CA SER A 73 -4.34 -25.11 0.16
C SER A 73 -5.00 -23.96 0.91
N SER A 74 -4.59 -23.73 2.16
CA SER A 74 -5.21 -22.70 2.98
C SER A 74 -5.01 -21.28 2.40
N LEU A 75 -3.96 -21.11 1.59
CA LEU A 75 -3.54 -19.90 0.90
C LEU A 75 -3.68 -20.02 -0.63
N PRO A 76 -4.06 -18.93 -1.33
CA PRO A 76 -4.12 -18.91 -2.79
C PRO A 76 -2.72 -18.98 -3.41
N VAL A 77 -2.54 -19.86 -4.39
CA VAL A 77 -1.26 -20.06 -5.06
C VAL A 77 -1.04 -18.95 -6.09
N THR A 78 0.07 -18.21 -5.97
CA THR A 78 0.41 -17.05 -6.82
C THR A 78 1.29 -17.39 -8.02
N SER A 79 1.89 -18.58 -8.11
CA SER A 79 2.78 -18.95 -9.22
C SER A 79 2.06 -18.97 -10.57
N ASN A 80 2.71 -18.47 -11.62
CA ASN A 80 2.18 -18.53 -12.98
C ASN A 80 2.12 -19.98 -13.48
N TRP A 81 0.99 -20.36 -14.09
CA TRP A 81 0.76 -21.67 -14.67
C TRP A 81 -0.14 -21.50 -15.90
N PRO A 82 0.41 -21.44 -17.13
CA PRO A 82 -0.39 -21.22 -18.34
C PRO A 82 -1.44 -22.31 -18.61
N GLY A 83 -1.27 -23.50 -18.02
CA GLY A 83 -2.13 -24.65 -18.27
C GLY A 83 -2.10 -25.14 -19.72
N GLU A 84 -2.99 -26.08 -20.04
CA GLU A 84 -3.00 -26.78 -21.33
C GLU A 84 -3.36 -25.83 -22.49
N HIS A 85 -4.33 -24.95 -22.26
CA HIS A 85 -4.74 -23.92 -23.22
C HIS A 85 -3.76 -22.74 -23.32
N SER A 86 -2.63 -22.76 -22.60
CA SER A 86 -1.62 -21.69 -22.59
C SER A 86 -2.22 -20.30 -22.30
N PHE A 87 -3.08 -20.20 -21.29
CA PHE A 87 -3.75 -18.98 -20.86
C PHE A 87 -2.74 -17.85 -20.61
N LYS A 88 -3.01 -16.68 -21.20
CA LYS A 88 -2.19 -15.48 -21.11
C LYS A 88 -3.03 -14.26 -20.78
N VAL A 89 -2.42 -13.37 -20.00
CA VAL A 89 -2.90 -12.01 -19.71
C VAL A 89 -1.92 -11.02 -20.31
N SER A 90 -2.41 -10.08 -21.11
CA SER A 90 -1.63 -9.00 -21.72
C SER A 90 -2.33 -7.65 -21.60
N PHE A 91 -1.60 -6.58 -21.96
CA PHE A 91 -2.04 -5.19 -21.84
C PHE A 91 -1.59 -4.41 -23.06
N GLU A 92 -2.44 -3.51 -23.57
CA GLU A 92 -2.06 -2.64 -24.68
C GLU A 92 -1.01 -1.58 -24.24
N ASN A 93 -0.05 -1.26 -25.12
CA ASN A 93 0.99 -0.28 -24.82
C ASN A 93 0.49 1.17 -25.00
N GLN A 94 -0.21 1.66 -23.97
CA GLN A 94 -0.79 3.01 -23.89
C GLN A 94 0.18 4.15 -24.17
N GLU A 95 1.49 3.98 -24.00
CA GLU A 95 2.48 5.06 -24.19
C GLU A 95 2.87 5.26 -25.66
N LYS A 96 2.68 4.25 -26.53
CA LYS A 96 2.74 4.43 -27.98
C LYS A 96 1.60 5.35 -28.45
N ASN A 97 0.41 5.13 -27.91
CA ASN A 97 -0.83 5.80 -28.35
C ASN A 97 -1.04 7.16 -27.67
N ASN A 98 -0.57 7.33 -26.43
CA ASN A 98 -0.88 8.51 -25.60
C ASN A 98 0.36 9.06 -24.88
N LYS A 99 1.01 10.04 -25.51
CA LYS A 99 2.19 10.74 -24.95
C LYS A 99 1.88 11.68 -23.76
N SER A 100 0.61 11.81 -23.36
CA SER A 100 0.18 12.68 -22.27
C SER A 100 0.78 12.31 -20.91
N LYS A 101 0.72 13.26 -19.96
CA LYS A 101 1.06 13.04 -18.55
C LYS A 101 -0.05 12.33 -17.78
N HIS A 102 -1.27 12.25 -18.34
CA HIS A 102 -2.49 11.90 -17.61
C HIS A 102 -3.06 10.50 -17.89
N ILE A 103 -2.26 9.55 -18.41
CA ILE A 103 -2.71 8.17 -18.65
C ILE A 103 -3.37 7.55 -17.40
N ASN A 104 -4.43 6.76 -17.63
CA ASN A 104 -5.26 6.15 -16.58
C ASN A 104 -4.63 4.87 -16.01
N TRP A 105 -3.81 4.20 -16.79
CA TRP A 105 -3.06 3.01 -16.41
C TRP A 105 -1.81 2.87 -17.28
N THR A 106 -0.88 2.01 -16.87
CA THR A 106 0.26 1.56 -17.66
C THR A 106 0.78 0.25 -17.08
N TYR A 107 1.27 -0.63 -17.96
CA TYR A 107 1.88 -1.90 -17.58
C TYR A 107 3.40 -1.82 -17.76
N SER A 108 4.13 -2.53 -16.90
CA SER A 108 5.58 -2.71 -16.98
C SER A 108 5.86 -4.19 -17.21
N GLU A 109 6.25 -4.55 -18.43
CA GLU A 109 6.68 -5.91 -18.78
C GLU A 109 7.91 -6.31 -17.94
N THR A 110 8.90 -5.42 -17.85
CA THR A 110 10.16 -5.60 -17.10
C THR A 110 9.98 -5.92 -15.61
N SER A 111 8.85 -5.52 -15.02
CA SER A 111 8.54 -5.78 -13.60
C SER A 111 7.26 -6.59 -13.37
N ASN A 112 6.63 -7.12 -14.44
CA ASN A 112 5.34 -7.81 -14.40
C ASN A 112 4.29 -7.06 -13.55
N LYS A 113 4.12 -5.75 -13.81
CA LYS A 113 3.44 -4.85 -12.87
C LYS A 113 2.50 -3.85 -13.53
N LEU A 114 1.23 -3.89 -13.09
CA LEU A 114 0.18 -2.97 -13.50
C LEU A 114 0.11 -1.76 -12.55
N TYR A 115 0.21 -0.57 -13.13
CA TYR A 115 -0.01 0.70 -12.45
C TYR A 115 -1.32 1.28 -12.95
N VAL A 116 -2.26 1.61 -12.06
CA VAL A 116 -3.63 1.98 -12.45
C VAL A 116 -4.20 3.06 -11.53
N ARG A 117 -5.03 3.96 -12.08
CA ARG A 117 -5.74 5.00 -11.32
C ARG A 117 -7.01 4.42 -10.66
N LYS A 118 -7.27 4.81 -9.42
CA LYS A 118 -8.50 4.43 -8.69
C LYS A 118 -9.74 4.70 -9.54
N ASP A 119 -10.63 3.71 -9.65
CA ASP A 119 -11.87 3.70 -10.44
C ASP A 119 -11.73 4.01 -11.94
N ALA A 120 -10.51 4.08 -12.48
CA ALA A 120 -10.31 4.23 -13.90
C ALA A 120 -10.46 2.89 -14.62
N SER A 121 -11.16 2.91 -15.76
CA SER A 121 -11.31 1.79 -16.68
C SER A 121 -9.95 1.31 -17.18
N CYS A 122 -9.64 0.04 -16.91
CA CYS A 122 -8.41 -0.64 -17.30
C CYS A 122 -8.78 -1.87 -18.15
N PRO A 123 -8.66 -1.78 -19.49
CA PRO A 123 -8.67 -2.95 -20.36
C PRO A 123 -7.59 -3.95 -19.93
N VAL A 124 -7.96 -5.23 -19.96
CA VAL A 124 -7.09 -6.38 -19.72
C VAL A 124 -7.42 -7.41 -20.80
N ASN A 125 -6.40 -7.91 -21.48
CA ASN A 125 -6.56 -8.75 -22.64
C ASN A 125 -6.26 -10.20 -22.23
N PHE A 126 -7.18 -11.13 -22.52
CA PHE A 126 -7.00 -12.56 -22.25
C PHE A 126 -6.93 -13.34 -23.55
N SER A 127 -6.00 -14.30 -23.63
CA SER A 127 -5.91 -15.21 -24.77
C SER A 127 -5.54 -16.63 -24.38
N THR A 128 -5.91 -17.56 -25.26
CA THR A 128 -5.66 -19.00 -25.19
C THR A 128 -5.11 -19.46 -26.54
N LYS A 129 -4.37 -20.57 -26.56
CA LYS A 129 -3.78 -21.16 -27.78
C LYS A 129 -4.84 -21.76 -28.71
N SER A 130 -5.95 -22.24 -28.14
CA SER A 130 -7.14 -22.72 -28.84
C SER A 130 -8.34 -21.88 -28.42
N PRO A 131 -9.41 -21.80 -29.23
CA PRO A 131 -10.71 -21.45 -28.69
C PRO A 131 -11.12 -22.44 -27.60
N MET A 132 -11.98 -22.00 -26.69
CA MET A 132 -12.62 -22.81 -25.66
C MET A 132 -13.97 -23.31 -26.17
N GLU A 133 -14.20 -24.63 -26.09
CA GLU A 133 -15.44 -25.29 -26.55
C GLU A 133 -16.55 -25.34 -25.47
N HIS A 134 -16.28 -24.78 -24.30
CA HIS A 134 -17.11 -24.89 -23.10
C HIS A 134 -17.22 -23.55 -22.39
N ASP A 135 -18.30 -23.38 -21.62
CA ASP A 135 -18.54 -22.22 -20.76
C ASP A 135 -17.42 -22.07 -19.71
N CYS A 136 -16.41 -21.29 -20.08
CA CYS A 136 -15.29 -20.94 -19.23
C CYS A 136 -15.51 -19.57 -18.61
N THR A 137 -14.78 -19.28 -17.54
CA THR A 137 -14.84 -18.01 -16.83
C THR A 137 -13.44 -17.51 -16.51
N VAL A 138 -13.26 -16.19 -16.46
CA VAL A 138 -12.06 -15.58 -15.87
C VAL A 138 -12.41 -15.00 -14.51
N ARG A 139 -11.72 -15.48 -13.47
CA ARG A 139 -11.79 -14.92 -12.12
C ARG A 139 -10.60 -14.01 -11.88
N ALA A 140 -10.87 -12.81 -11.36
CA ALA A 140 -9.88 -11.87 -10.87
C ALA A 140 -9.92 -11.81 -9.33
N MET A 141 -8.76 -11.95 -8.67
CA MET A 141 -8.62 -11.87 -7.21
C MET A 141 -7.36 -11.09 -6.81
N ALA A 142 -7.45 -10.25 -5.78
CA ALA A 142 -6.31 -9.56 -5.19
C ALA A 142 -5.85 -10.28 -3.92
N VAL A 143 -4.54 -10.45 -3.77
CA VAL A 143 -3.90 -10.99 -2.55
C VAL A 143 -2.75 -10.08 -2.13
N TYR A 144 -2.41 -10.07 -0.84
CA TYR A 144 -1.17 -9.42 -0.39
C TYR A 144 0.03 -10.28 -0.78
N SER A 145 1.06 -9.67 -1.36
CA SER A 145 2.24 -10.39 -1.89
C SER A 145 3.18 -10.88 -0.78
N ALA A 146 3.11 -10.28 0.41
CA ALA A 146 4.01 -10.57 1.53
C ALA A 146 3.46 -11.70 2.42
N PRO A 147 4.29 -12.65 2.87
CA PRO A 147 3.83 -13.90 3.50
C PRO A 147 3.12 -13.69 4.84
N GLU A 148 3.47 -12.66 5.59
CA GLU A 148 2.80 -12.27 6.85
C GLU A 148 1.41 -11.66 6.64
N HIS A 149 1.05 -11.34 5.38
CA HIS A 149 -0.23 -10.74 5.00
C HIS A 149 -1.06 -11.58 4.02
N ILE A 150 -0.48 -12.56 3.31
CA ILE A 150 -1.18 -13.36 2.26
C ILE A 150 -2.42 -14.12 2.76
N ALA A 151 -2.47 -14.44 4.06
CA ALA A 151 -3.63 -15.03 4.73
C ALA A 151 -4.84 -14.07 4.80
N GLN A 152 -4.60 -12.76 4.89
CA GLN A 152 -5.63 -11.74 5.05
C GLN A 152 -6.37 -11.49 3.72
N PRO A 153 -7.69 -11.28 3.74
CA PRO A 153 -8.43 -10.86 2.55
C PRO A 153 -8.06 -9.42 2.17
N VAL A 154 -8.07 -9.12 0.87
CA VAL A 154 -7.90 -7.75 0.37
C VAL A 154 -9.28 -7.10 0.26
N THR A 155 -9.45 -5.95 0.91
CA THR A 155 -10.70 -5.19 0.99
C THR A 155 -10.49 -3.72 0.61
N ARG A 156 -11.58 -3.01 0.30
CA ARG A 156 -11.56 -1.53 0.24
C ARG A 156 -11.51 -0.95 1.65
N CYS A 157 -10.88 0.21 1.81
CA CYS A 157 -10.92 0.90 3.11
C CYS A 157 -12.31 1.46 3.41
N PHE A 158 -12.65 1.53 4.69
CA PHE A 158 -13.94 2.04 5.20
C PHE A 158 -14.38 3.36 4.54
N ASN A 159 -13.48 4.33 4.41
CA ASN A 159 -13.79 5.64 3.80
C ASN A 159 -14.17 5.58 2.31
N HIS A 160 -13.82 4.49 1.60
CA HIS A 160 -14.21 4.27 0.21
C HIS A 160 -15.38 3.30 0.05
N SER A 161 -15.55 2.31 0.94
CA SER A 161 -16.73 1.42 0.93
C SER A 161 -18.00 2.12 1.43
N ARG A 162 -17.88 2.96 2.48
CA ARG A 162 -19.00 3.56 3.20
C ARG A 162 -20.12 4.13 2.32
N SER A 163 -19.83 4.95 1.31
CA SER A 163 -20.87 5.59 0.48
C SER A 163 -21.67 4.64 -0.43
N GLU A 164 -21.27 3.36 -0.47
CA GLU A 164 -21.94 2.26 -1.15
C GLU A 164 -22.47 1.21 -0.14
N SER A 165 -21.74 0.95 0.96
CA SER A 165 -22.20 0.15 2.10
C SER A 165 -23.45 0.76 2.76
N ASP A 166 -23.46 2.08 2.98
CA ASP A 166 -24.60 2.86 3.50
C ASP A 166 -25.82 2.80 2.55
N LYS A 167 -25.65 2.29 1.32
CA LYS A 167 -26.70 2.07 0.30
C LYS A 167 -27.02 0.58 0.06
N GLY A 168 -26.43 -0.34 0.83
CA GLY A 168 -26.64 -1.79 0.67
C GLY A 168 -26.02 -2.41 -0.59
N VAL A 169 -25.07 -1.73 -1.25
CA VAL A 169 -24.38 -2.26 -2.44
C VAL A 169 -23.49 -3.44 -2.02
N ARG A 170 -23.75 -4.63 -2.56
CA ARG A 170 -23.06 -5.87 -2.15
C ARG A 170 -21.57 -5.85 -2.51
N GLU A 171 -21.23 -5.13 -3.57
CA GLU A 171 -19.89 -5.00 -4.13
C GLU A 171 -19.06 -3.91 -3.41
N ALA A 172 -19.59 -3.29 -2.34
CA ALA A 172 -18.95 -2.17 -1.64
C ALA A 172 -17.58 -2.52 -1.02
N GLU A 173 -17.31 -3.78 -0.70
CA GLU A 173 -16.01 -4.20 -0.12
C GLU A 173 -15.00 -4.69 -1.16
N HIS A 174 -15.46 -5.10 -2.35
CA HIS A 174 -14.63 -5.66 -3.42
C HIS A 174 -13.65 -4.61 -3.98
N LEU A 175 -12.34 -4.85 -3.84
CA LEU A 175 -11.30 -3.97 -4.39
C LEU A 175 -11.30 -3.92 -5.92
N ILE A 176 -11.52 -5.09 -6.55
CA ILE A 176 -11.61 -5.27 -8.01
C ILE A 176 -13.07 -5.18 -8.41
N ARG A 177 -13.36 -4.55 -9.54
CA ARG A 177 -14.66 -4.54 -10.23
C ARG A 177 -14.46 -4.78 -11.72
N SER A 178 -15.50 -5.23 -12.40
CA SER A 178 -15.57 -5.28 -13.87
C SER A 178 -16.71 -4.39 -14.38
N GLU A 179 -16.61 -3.90 -15.61
CA GLU A 179 -17.71 -3.23 -16.31
C GLU A 179 -18.64 -4.19 -17.05
N SER A 180 -18.33 -5.51 -17.09
CA SER A 180 -19.21 -6.50 -17.70
C SER A 180 -20.55 -6.62 -16.95
N SER A 181 -21.66 -6.61 -17.69
CA SER A 181 -23.01 -6.88 -17.16
C SER A 181 -23.17 -8.29 -16.58
N PHE A 182 -22.29 -9.22 -16.96
CA PHE A 182 -22.27 -10.60 -16.48
C PHE A 182 -21.23 -10.84 -15.36
N ALA A 183 -20.71 -9.78 -14.76
CA ALA A 183 -19.74 -9.88 -13.67
C ALA A 183 -20.40 -10.38 -12.37
N LEU A 184 -19.99 -11.58 -11.92
CA LEU A 184 -20.43 -12.17 -10.66
C LEU A 184 -19.40 -11.88 -9.56
N TYR A 185 -19.88 -11.30 -8.46
CA TYR A 185 -19.06 -10.93 -7.31
C TYR A 185 -19.17 -12.02 -6.24
N GLN A 186 -18.06 -12.73 -5.98
CA GLN A 186 -18.02 -13.85 -5.03
C GLN A 186 -17.08 -13.57 -3.85
N ILE A 187 -17.56 -13.92 -2.66
CA ILE A 187 -16.78 -13.98 -1.42
C ILE A 187 -16.59 -15.46 -1.08
N ASP A 188 -15.34 -15.92 -0.96
CA ASP A 188 -15.00 -17.26 -0.48
C ASP A 188 -15.24 -17.38 1.05
N SER A 189 -15.33 -18.62 1.54
CA SER A 189 -15.31 -19.04 2.95
C SER A 189 -14.30 -18.31 3.85
N LYS A 190 -13.22 -17.75 3.28
CA LYS A 190 -12.17 -16.99 3.98
C LYS A 190 -12.26 -15.48 3.78
N SER A 191 -13.47 -14.98 3.50
CA SER A 191 -13.77 -13.58 3.18
C SER A 191 -12.96 -13.01 2.00
N ARG A 192 -12.48 -13.86 1.09
CA ARG A 192 -11.68 -13.42 -0.06
C ARG A 192 -12.58 -12.96 -1.20
N HIS A 193 -12.48 -11.68 -1.53
CA HIS A 193 -13.17 -11.04 -2.65
C HIS A 193 -12.59 -11.47 -4.00
N SER A 194 -13.45 -11.96 -4.89
CA SER A 194 -13.14 -12.21 -6.29
C SER A 194 -14.26 -11.71 -7.22
N VAL A 195 -13.92 -11.43 -8.47
CA VAL A 195 -14.88 -11.08 -9.54
C VAL A 195 -14.73 -12.10 -10.65
N ILE A 196 -15.82 -12.72 -11.07
CA ILE A 196 -15.87 -13.70 -12.15
C ILE A 196 -16.56 -13.03 -13.34
N VAL A 197 -16.02 -13.20 -14.55
CA VAL A 197 -16.71 -12.90 -15.81
C VAL A 197 -16.73 -14.15 -16.70
N PRO A 198 -17.73 -14.34 -17.57
CA PRO A 198 -17.64 -15.30 -18.66
C PRO A 198 -16.37 -15.06 -19.50
N PHE A 199 -15.79 -16.14 -20.03
CA PHE A 199 -14.72 -16.08 -21.01
C PHE A 199 -15.30 -16.26 -22.41
N ASP A 200 -15.23 -15.20 -23.19
CA ASP A 200 -15.62 -15.15 -24.59
C ASP A 200 -14.39 -15.45 -25.44
N ASN A 201 -14.52 -16.28 -26.48
CA ASN A 201 -13.44 -16.51 -27.43
C ASN A 201 -13.13 -15.23 -28.24
N PRO A 202 -11.86 -14.98 -28.62
CA PRO A 202 -11.52 -13.84 -29.47
C PRO A 202 -12.33 -13.84 -30.78
N GLN A 203 -12.74 -12.66 -31.23
CA GLN A 203 -13.49 -12.52 -32.48
C GLN A 203 -12.61 -12.87 -33.69
N ALA A 204 -13.21 -13.24 -34.82
CA ALA A 204 -12.47 -13.66 -36.01
C ALA A 204 -11.55 -12.54 -36.53
N GLY A 205 -10.24 -12.70 -36.33
CA GLY A 205 -9.21 -11.71 -36.68
C GLY A 205 -8.49 -11.09 -35.47
N GLU A 206 -9.00 -11.27 -34.24
CA GLU A 206 -8.38 -10.82 -32.99
C GLU A 206 -7.58 -11.95 -32.31
N GLU A 207 -6.50 -11.59 -31.61
CA GLU A 207 -5.69 -12.56 -30.84
C GLU A 207 -6.16 -12.74 -29.38
N PHE A 208 -7.04 -11.86 -28.89
CA PHE A 208 -7.43 -11.80 -27.47
C PHE A 208 -8.84 -11.23 -27.28
N SER A 209 -9.44 -11.55 -26.14
CA SER A 209 -10.70 -10.95 -25.66
C SER A 209 -10.39 -9.90 -24.60
N THR A 210 -10.99 -8.72 -24.72
CA THR A 210 -10.64 -7.53 -23.90
C THR A 210 -11.72 -7.23 -22.87
N TYR A 211 -11.36 -7.25 -21.59
CA TYR A 211 -12.27 -7.00 -20.47
C TYR A 211 -11.85 -5.76 -19.69
N ILE A 212 -12.83 -4.92 -19.35
CA ILE A 212 -12.55 -3.70 -18.59
C ILE A 212 -12.72 -3.96 -17.10
N PHE A 213 -11.62 -3.82 -16.35
CA PHE A 213 -11.59 -3.86 -14.90
C PHE A 213 -11.39 -2.47 -14.29
N LYS A 214 -11.83 -2.32 -13.04
CA LYS A 214 -11.71 -1.12 -12.20
C LYS A 214 -11.18 -1.51 -10.82
N PHE A 215 -10.48 -0.58 -10.17
CA PHE A 215 -9.85 -0.81 -8.87
C PHE A 215 -10.22 0.31 -7.89
N SER A 216 -11.08 0.01 -6.91
CA SER A 216 -11.91 1.02 -6.25
C SER A 216 -11.36 1.55 -4.91
N CYS A 217 -10.06 1.37 -4.64
CA CYS A 217 -9.35 1.95 -3.50
C CYS A 217 -7.85 2.09 -3.84
N PHE A 218 -7.16 3.12 -3.34
CA PHE A 218 -5.70 3.24 -3.58
C PHE A 218 -4.92 2.21 -2.78
N SER A 219 -3.78 1.74 -3.31
CA SER A 219 -2.85 0.87 -2.59
C SER A 219 -2.30 1.53 -1.32
N SER A 220 -2.36 2.86 -1.20
CA SER A 220 -1.88 3.62 -0.04
C SER A 220 -2.93 3.91 1.04
N CYS A 221 -4.18 3.43 0.90
CA CYS A 221 -5.25 3.72 1.86
C CYS A 221 -5.11 2.94 3.17
N ALA A 222 -5.01 3.66 4.29
CA ALA A 222 -5.15 3.09 5.63
C ALA A 222 -6.54 2.45 5.81
N GLY A 223 -6.62 1.40 6.63
CA GLY A 223 -7.85 0.61 6.82
C GLY A 223 -8.26 -0.23 5.59
N GLY A 224 -7.40 -0.35 4.59
CA GLY A 224 -7.57 -1.19 3.39
C GLY A 224 -6.20 -1.74 2.96
N PRO A 225 -5.77 -1.58 1.69
CA PRO A 225 -4.46 -2.08 1.24
C PRO A 225 -3.23 -1.57 2.01
N ASN A 226 -3.33 -0.41 2.66
CA ASN A 226 -2.37 0.14 3.64
C ASN A 226 -0.88 0.07 3.26
N ARG A 227 -0.55 0.43 2.00
CA ARG A 227 0.79 0.43 1.40
C ARG A 227 1.45 -0.95 1.27
N ARG A 228 0.77 -2.04 1.62
CA ARG A 228 1.22 -3.42 1.37
C ARG A 228 1.25 -3.68 -0.15
N LEU A 229 2.16 -4.54 -0.59
CA LEU A 229 2.21 -4.99 -1.98
C LEU A 229 1.00 -5.89 -2.28
N LEU A 230 0.43 -5.70 -3.48
CA LEU A 230 -0.70 -6.48 -3.97
C LEU A 230 -0.25 -7.30 -5.19
N THR A 231 -0.63 -8.57 -5.21
CA THR A 231 -0.59 -9.41 -6.40
C THR A 231 -2.02 -9.57 -6.91
N LEU A 232 -2.25 -9.24 -8.17
CA LEU A 232 -3.46 -9.53 -8.90
C LEU A 232 -3.29 -10.88 -9.57
N ILE A 233 -4.22 -11.80 -9.30
CA ILE A 233 -4.28 -13.13 -9.88
C ILE A 233 -5.47 -13.17 -10.84
N PHE A 234 -5.23 -13.61 -12.07
CA PHE A 234 -6.27 -14.03 -13.00
C PHE A 234 -6.22 -15.55 -13.17
N THR A 235 -7.38 -16.21 -13.07
CA THR A 235 -7.55 -17.65 -13.28
C THR A 235 -8.59 -17.91 -14.35
N LEU A 236 -8.28 -18.80 -15.30
CA LEU A 236 -9.24 -19.36 -16.25
C LEU A 236 -9.83 -20.62 -15.62
N GLU A 237 -11.15 -20.65 -15.44
CA GLU A 237 -11.86 -21.67 -14.68
C GLU A 237 -13.07 -22.21 -15.46
N GLN A 238 -13.19 -23.54 -15.52
CA GLN A 238 -14.38 -24.22 -16.04
C GLN A 238 -15.10 -24.87 -14.85
N GLY A 239 -16.19 -24.25 -14.39
CA GLY A 239 -16.87 -24.63 -13.16
C GLY A 239 -15.94 -24.55 -11.94
N ASN A 240 -15.52 -25.72 -11.43
CA ASN A 240 -14.61 -25.85 -10.28
C ASN A 240 -13.17 -26.29 -10.66
N ILE A 241 -12.86 -26.40 -11.96
CA ILE A 241 -11.58 -26.85 -12.50
C ILE A 241 -10.77 -25.65 -12.98
N LEU A 242 -9.49 -25.58 -12.61
CA LEU A 242 -8.57 -24.55 -13.02
C LEU A 242 -7.87 -24.95 -14.34
N LEU A 243 -8.07 -24.15 -15.40
CA LEU A 243 -7.49 -24.37 -16.73
C LEU A 243 -6.26 -23.50 -17.02
N GLY A 244 -6.05 -22.43 -16.26
CA GLY A 244 -4.87 -21.57 -16.36
C GLY A 244 -4.81 -20.51 -15.26
N ARG A 245 -3.62 -19.99 -14.96
CA ARG A 245 -3.40 -18.91 -13.97
C ARG A 245 -2.22 -18.02 -14.36
N GLN A 246 -2.42 -16.71 -14.33
CA GLN A 246 -1.35 -15.72 -14.42
C GLN A 246 -1.51 -14.65 -13.34
N SER A 247 -0.40 -14.30 -12.71
CA SER A 247 -0.31 -13.35 -11.61
C SER A 247 0.66 -12.23 -11.95
N LEU A 248 0.35 -11.02 -11.47
CA LEU A 248 1.14 -9.81 -11.68
C LEU A 248 1.05 -8.86 -10.47
N GLU A 249 2.01 -7.98 -10.30
CA GLU A 249 1.96 -6.98 -9.23
C GLU A 249 0.99 -5.83 -9.59
N LEU A 250 0.27 -5.31 -8.59
CA LEU A 250 -0.76 -4.29 -8.75
C LEU A 250 -0.45 -3.04 -7.89
N LYS A 251 -0.41 -1.86 -8.51
CA LYS A 251 -0.26 -0.57 -7.82
C LYS A 251 -1.33 0.44 -8.22
N ILE A 252 -2.31 0.62 -7.33
CA ILE A 252 -3.42 1.55 -7.54
C ILE A 252 -3.01 2.93 -6.99
N CYS A 253 -2.72 3.87 -7.89
CA CYS A 253 -2.04 5.14 -7.61
C CYS A 253 -2.57 6.29 -8.48
N ALA A 254 -2.42 7.54 -8.04
CA ALA A 254 -2.99 8.69 -8.76
C ALA A 254 -2.31 8.97 -10.13
N ASN A 255 -1.04 8.57 -10.31
CA ASN A 255 -0.21 8.92 -11.46
C ASN A 255 0.59 7.70 -12.00
N PRO A 256 -0.07 6.71 -12.63
CA PRO A 256 0.55 5.45 -13.05
C PRO A 256 1.90 5.58 -13.73
N ARG A 257 2.01 6.48 -14.73
CA ARG A 257 3.25 6.73 -15.48
C ARG A 257 4.45 7.09 -14.60
N ARG A 258 4.28 8.05 -13.68
CA ARG A 258 5.38 8.50 -12.81
C ARG A 258 5.85 7.36 -11.90
N ASP A 259 4.89 6.64 -11.34
CA ASP A 259 5.14 5.55 -10.42
C ASP A 259 5.82 4.36 -11.12
N ARG A 260 5.52 4.10 -12.41
CA ARG A 260 6.22 3.14 -13.27
C ARG A 260 7.63 3.61 -13.62
N GLU A 261 7.77 4.82 -14.18
CA GLU A 261 9.06 5.43 -14.53
C GLU A 261 10.03 5.51 -13.34
N MET A 262 9.54 5.71 -12.12
CA MET A 262 10.36 5.72 -10.89
C MET A 262 10.78 4.30 -10.45
N ALA A 263 9.93 3.29 -10.63
CA ALA A 263 10.28 1.91 -10.31
C ALA A 263 11.29 1.34 -11.32
N GLU A 264 11.07 1.57 -12.62
CA GLU A 264 11.94 1.07 -13.69
C GLU A 264 13.35 1.67 -13.63
N LYS A 265 13.48 2.95 -13.24
CA LYS A 265 14.78 3.57 -12.95
C LYS A 265 15.51 2.95 -11.75
N GLY A 266 14.79 2.33 -10.82
CA GLY A 266 15.37 1.58 -9.70
C GLY A 266 15.74 0.13 -10.03
N LEU A 267 15.37 -0.36 -11.23
CA LEU A 267 15.71 -1.70 -11.72
C LEU A 267 16.86 -1.70 -12.74
N GLN A 268 17.24 -0.52 -13.27
CA GLN A 268 18.43 -0.39 -14.10
C GLN A 268 19.69 -0.51 -13.23
N PRO A 269 20.66 -1.38 -13.58
CA PRO A 269 21.96 -1.38 -12.91
C PRO A 269 22.70 -0.08 -13.23
N GLU A 270 23.28 0.55 -12.20
CA GLU A 270 24.18 1.70 -12.39
C GLU A 270 25.32 1.30 -13.35
N PRO A 271 25.58 2.06 -14.43
CA PRO A 271 26.56 1.66 -15.43
C PRO A 271 27.96 1.67 -14.83
N SER A 272 28.55 0.48 -14.70
CA SER A 272 29.91 0.29 -14.17
C SER A 272 30.96 0.81 -15.18
N THR A 273 31.23 2.12 -15.14
CA THR A 273 32.22 2.79 -15.99
C THR A 273 33.64 2.47 -15.54
N SER A 274 34.09 1.27 -15.89
CA SER A 274 35.50 0.88 -15.83
C SER A 274 36.35 1.83 -16.70
N ASN A 275 37.29 2.52 -16.05
CA ASN A 275 38.51 3.11 -16.61
C ASN A 275 38.47 3.70 -18.03
N LEU A 276 38.61 5.02 -18.13
CA LEU A 276 39.76 5.63 -18.79
C LEU A 276 39.94 7.09 -18.32
N ILE A 277 41.17 7.51 -18.05
CA ILE A 277 41.49 8.84 -17.49
C ILE A 277 42.01 9.76 -18.59
N PRO A 278 41.32 10.87 -18.93
CA PRO A 278 41.88 11.93 -19.75
C PRO A 278 42.47 13.01 -18.83
N THR A 279 43.78 12.96 -18.57
CA THR A 279 44.46 13.98 -17.76
C THR A 279 44.44 15.35 -18.45
N LYS A 280 43.74 16.34 -17.88
CA LYS A 280 43.89 17.76 -18.25
C LYS A 280 44.56 18.53 -17.11
N LYS A 281 45.57 19.31 -17.48
CA LYS A 281 46.50 20.00 -16.57
C LYS A 281 45.87 21.27 -15.98
N PHE A 282 46.19 21.59 -14.74
CA PHE A 282 45.83 22.85 -14.08
C PHE A 282 46.56 24.06 -14.68
N LYS A 283 45.91 25.24 -14.61
CA LYS A 283 46.55 26.57 -14.49
C LYS A 283 45.67 27.50 -13.61
N PRO A 284 46.25 28.43 -12.81
CA PRO A 284 45.50 29.35 -11.94
C PRO A 284 44.98 30.63 -12.65
N PRO A 285 44.22 31.52 -11.95
CA PRO A 285 43.44 32.63 -12.54
C PRO A 285 43.95 34.06 -12.20
N GLU A 286 43.40 35.06 -12.92
CA GLU A 286 43.15 36.51 -12.62
C GLU A 286 42.98 37.26 -13.98
N GLU A 287 42.28 38.39 -14.19
CA GLU A 287 41.54 39.35 -13.33
C GLU A 287 40.33 39.96 -14.12
N ILE A 288 39.49 40.86 -13.55
CA ILE A 288 38.11 41.17 -14.05
C ILE A 288 37.74 42.68 -14.08
N PRO A 289 37.33 43.26 -15.24
CA PRO A 289 35.99 43.87 -15.44
C PRO A 289 35.42 43.61 -16.89
N THR A 290 34.38 44.23 -17.50
CA THR A 290 33.55 45.45 -17.26
C THR A 290 32.12 45.36 -17.87
N VAL A 291 31.11 45.90 -17.15
CA VAL A 291 29.76 46.44 -17.52
C VAL A 291 29.10 46.26 -18.92
N ASN A 292 28.02 45.44 -18.98
CA ASN A 292 26.60 45.64 -19.46
C ASN A 292 26.22 46.47 -20.76
N PRO A 293 25.01 46.29 -21.39
CA PRO A 293 23.78 45.63 -20.89
C PRO A 293 22.92 44.74 -21.85
N GLY A 294 22.48 43.56 -21.36
CA GLY A 294 21.18 42.89 -21.64
C GLY A 294 20.90 42.28 -23.05
N PRO A 295 19.73 41.61 -23.26
CA PRO A 295 18.77 41.05 -22.29
C PRO A 295 18.45 39.54 -22.49
N SER A 296 17.68 38.96 -21.55
CA SER A 296 16.97 37.65 -21.64
C SER A 296 17.79 36.33 -21.62
N ILE A 297 17.49 35.42 -20.67
CA ILE A 297 17.30 33.95 -20.87
C ILE A 297 17.01 33.20 -19.53
N LYS A 298 16.08 32.23 -19.58
CA LYS A 298 15.83 31.07 -18.67
C LYS A 298 16.17 31.22 -17.17
N ARG A 299 15.14 31.30 -16.31
CA ARG A 299 15.25 30.90 -14.88
C ARG A 299 15.44 29.38 -14.79
N ALA A 300 16.69 28.92 -14.67
CA ALA A 300 17.01 27.53 -14.41
C ALA A 300 16.52 27.10 -13.01
N LYS A 301 15.88 25.93 -12.91
CA LYS A 301 15.48 25.36 -11.62
C LYS A 301 16.70 24.72 -10.97
N ILE A 302 17.08 25.21 -9.78
CA ILE A 302 18.29 24.78 -9.07
C ILE A 302 18.15 23.30 -8.66
N GLU A 303 18.78 22.41 -9.44
CA GLU A 303 18.87 20.98 -9.16
C GLU A 303 19.93 20.73 -8.08
N SER A 304 19.52 20.88 -6.83
CA SER A 304 20.37 20.68 -5.65
C SER A 304 20.68 19.18 -5.44
N LYS A 305 21.66 18.69 -6.21
CA LYS A 305 22.24 17.34 -6.11
C LYS A 305 22.59 17.01 -4.66
N LYS A 306 21.79 16.15 -4.01
CA LYS A 306 21.98 15.75 -2.61
C LYS A 306 23.19 14.83 -2.47
N LYS A 307 24.39 15.42 -2.39
CA LYS A 307 25.66 14.72 -2.16
C LYS A 307 25.56 13.92 -0.85
N LYS A 308 25.55 12.59 -0.94
CA LYS A 308 25.37 11.69 0.21
C LYS A 308 26.69 11.55 0.97
N LEU A 309 26.88 12.42 1.95
CA LEU A 309 28.00 12.32 2.89
C LEU A 309 27.83 11.09 3.81
N ARG A 310 28.95 10.54 4.27
CA ARG A 310 29.03 9.61 5.40
C ARG A 310 29.69 10.35 6.57
N ILE A 311 29.34 9.97 7.78
CA ILE A 311 29.96 10.41 9.03
C ILE A 311 30.22 9.12 9.80
N GLU A 312 31.44 8.96 10.29
CA GLU A 312 31.84 7.89 11.18
C GLU A 312 31.67 8.38 12.62
N ALA A 313 31.33 7.48 13.54
CA ALA A 313 31.13 7.78 14.96
C ALA A 313 32.14 6.95 15.75
N GLU A 314 32.73 7.56 16.78
CA GLU A 314 33.82 6.98 17.56
C GLU A 314 33.30 5.92 18.56
N ASP A 315 32.05 6.05 19.01
CA ASP A 315 31.37 5.13 19.91
C ASP A 315 29.87 4.94 19.57
N GLU A 316 29.21 4.04 20.30
CA GLU A 316 27.79 3.72 20.11
C GLU A 316 26.84 4.84 20.62
N GLU A 317 27.21 5.58 21.67
CA GLU A 317 26.36 6.64 22.22
C GLU A 317 26.27 7.84 21.27
N CYS A 318 27.41 8.26 20.70
CA CYS A 318 27.51 9.24 19.64
C CYS A 318 26.75 8.77 18.39
N TYR A 319 26.88 7.50 18.00
CA TYR A 319 26.07 6.94 16.91
C TYR A 319 24.55 7.05 17.17
N LEU A 320 24.10 6.69 18.37
CA LEU A 320 22.68 6.77 18.76
C LEU A 320 22.17 8.21 18.85
N PHE A 321 22.99 9.14 19.34
CA PHE A 321 22.70 10.58 19.35
C PHE A 321 22.59 11.15 17.93
N LEU A 322 23.60 10.93 17.08
CA LEU A 322 23.60 11.36 15.69
C LEU A 322 22.44 10.74 14.88
N ARG A 323 22.04 9.50 15.20
CA ARG A 323 20.86 8.86 14.62
C ARG A 323 19.56 9.56 15.02
N LYS A 324 19.37 9.89 16.30
CA LYS A 324 18.21 10.67 16.79
C LYS A 324 18.17 12.06 16.13
N MET A 325 19.28 12.79 16.09
CA MET A 325 19.38 14.11 15.46
C MET A 325 19.12 14.09 13.95
N LYS A 326 19.59 13.05 13.25
CA LYS A 326 19.33 12.82 11.82
C LYS A 326 17.84 12.60 11.53
N ASP A 327 17.11 11.92 12.41
CA ASP A 327 15.68 11.68 12.25
C ASP A 327 14.85 12.93 12.63
N LEU A 328 15.28 13.70 13.63
CA LEU A 328 14.77 15.05 13.91
C LEU A 328 14.92 15.99 12.71
N TYR A 329 16.10 16.01 12.07
CA TYR A 329 16.38 16.84 10.88
C TYR A 329 15.53 16.43 9.67
N LYS A 330 15.26 15.13 9.47
CA LYS A 330 14.30 14.66 8.44
C LYS A 330 12.90 15.22 8.70
N LEU A 331 12.44 15.20 9.95
CA LEU A 331 11.13 15.69 10.34
C LEU A 331 11.02 17.19 10.10
N TYR A 332 11.99 17.98 10.60
CA TYR A 332 12.07 19.42 10.36
C TYR A 332 12.06 19.77 8.86
N ARG A 333 12.85 19.07 8.04
CA ARG A 333 12.89 19.26 6.58
C ARG A 333 11.63 18.75 5.85
N GLY A 334 10.74 18.03 6.54
CA GLY A 334 9.43 17.62 6.04
C GLY A 334 8.32 18.64 6.31
N VAL A 335 8.54 19.59 7.23
CA VAL A 335 7.54 20.59 7.65
C VAL A 335 7.76 21.90 6.91
N ASN A 336 6.99 22.10 5.83
CA ASN A 336 6.70 23.44 5.30
C ASN A 336 5.38 24.01 5.86
N ASP A 337 4.55 23.17 6.49
CA ASP A 337 3.26 23.55 7.07
C ASP A 337 3.32 23.48 8.61
N LEU A 338 3.67 24.61 9.23
CA LEU A 338 3.72 24.79 10.68
C LEU A 338 2.30 24.81 11.29
N ASN A 339 1.73 23.63 11.56
CA ASN A 339 0.49 23.51 12.34
C ASN A 339 0.28 22.16 13.07
N ASN A 340 1.29 21.28 13.12
CA ASN A 340 1.18 20.03 13.89
C ASN A 340 2.54 19.53 14.39
N ILE A 341 2.99 20.07 15.53
CA ILE A 341 4.17 19.61 16.27
C ILE A 341 3.66 18.93 17.55
N PRO A 342 3.96 17.64 17.79
CA PRO A 342 3.62 16.97 19.04
C PRO A 342 4.22 17.69 20.25
N SER A 343 3.45 17.81 21.34
CA SER A 343 3.79 18.64 22.51
C SER A 343 5.13 18.26 23.16
N ASN A 344 5.49 16.97 23.16
CA ASN A 344 6.79 16.49 23.66
C ASN A 344 8.00 17.00 22.84
N LEU A 345 7.80 17.39 21.57
CA LEU A 345 8.87 17.89 20.70
C LEU A 345 9.07 19.41 20.82
N SER A 346 8.03 20.14 21.22
CA SER A 346 8.12 21.58 21.50
C SER A 346 9.12 21.87 22.62
N ALA A 347 9.09 21.07 23.69
CA ALA A 347 10.04 21.18 24.81
C ALA A 347 11.51 21.01 24.38
N MET A 348 11.80 20.03 23.51
CA MET A 348 13.16 19.80 22.99
C MET A 348 13.66 20.96 22.12
N ILE A 349 12.78 21.59 21.34
CA ILE A 349 13.11 22.77 20.53
C ILE A 349 13.33 24.00 21.43
N TYR A 350 12.60 24.13 22.54
CA TYR A 350 12.81 25.18 23.53
C TYR A 350 14.17 25.03 24.24
N LEU A 351 14.49 23.83 24.74
CA LEU A 351 15.76 23.56 25.42
C LEU A 351 16.97 23.90 24.55
N PHE A 352 16.96 23.47 23.27
CA PHE A 352 18.02 23.77 22.30
C PHE A 352 18.15 25.28 21.97
N ARG A 353 17.14 26.09 22.29
CA ARG A 353 17.11 27.53 22.02
C ARG A 353 17.51 28.34 23.26
N SER A 354 17.20 27.86 24.45
CA SER A 354 17.71 28.41 25.72
C SER A 354 19.22 28.24 25.86
N SER A 355 19.78 27.12 25.40
CA SER A 355 21.23 26.89 25.33
C SER A 355 21.94 27.67 24.21
N SER A 356 21.41 28.83 23.81
CA SER A 356 21.97 29.72 22.79
C SER A 356 21.54 31.19 23.00
N SER A 357 21.19 31.56 24.24
CA SER A 357 20.76 32.92 24.61
C SER A 357 21.34 33.40 25.95
N GLU A 358 22.49 32.86 26.37
CA GLU A 358 23.22 33.25 27.58
C GLU A 358 24.69 33.50 27.23
N ASP A 359 24.99 34.55 26.45
CA ASP A 359 26.37 35.06 26.27
C ASP A 359 26.45 36.48 25.62
N ASP A 360 25.42 37.33 25.77
CA ASP A 360 25.40 38.65 25.09
C ASP A 360 24.59 39.73 25.87
N ASP A 361 24.87 39.91 27.17
CA ASP A 361 24.35 41.06 27.94
C ASP A 361 25.19 41.39 29.21
N ARG A 362 26.21 42.28 29.06
CA ARG A 362 26.79 43.24 30.06
C ARG A 362 28.29 43.54 29.84
N PRO A 363 28.79 44.73 30.21
CA PRO A 363 28.11 46.03 30.32
C PRO A 363 28.76 47.15 29.46
#